data_AF-A0A0F9IE19-F1
#
_entry.id   AF-A0A0F9IE19-F1
#
_cell.length_a   1.000
_cell.length_b   1.000
_cell.length_c   1.000
_cell.angle_alpha   90.00
_cell.angle_beta   90.00
_cell.angle_gamma   90.00
#
_symmetry.space_group_name_H-M   'P 1'
#
loop_
_entity.id
_entity.type
_entity.pdbx_description
1 polymer ?
#
loop_
_entity_poly.entity_id
_entity_poly.type
_entity_poly.pdbx_seq_one_letter_code
_entity_poly.pdbx_strand_id
1 'polypeptide(L)' 'MTYKVMGRYNGDTEELDSADSEQEAKYLLNEYRMAFGAGWILWIIEPGQ' A
#
# COMPACT_ATOMS: atom_id res chain seq x y z
N MET A 1 14.39 -1.09 -7.79
CA MET A 1 13.77 0.09 -7.14
C MET A 1 12.27 -0.16 -7.26
N THR A 2 11.62 -0.50 -6.15
CA THR A 2 10.22 -0.94 -6.14
C THR A 2 9.35 0.02 -5.32
N TYR A 3 8.10 0.18 -5.75
CA TYR A 3 7.07 0.84 -4.97
C TYR A 3 6.63 -0.10 -3.85
N LYS A 4 6.24 0.46 -2.71
CA LYS A 4 5.71 -0.30 -1.58
C LYS A 4 4.29 0.14 -1.27
N VAL A 5 3.39 -0.83 -1.12
CA VAL A 5 2.05 -0.58 -0.61
C VAL A 5 2.09 -0.78 0.89
N MET A 6 1.80 0.27 1.64
CA MET A 6 1.86 0.28 3.09
C MET A 6 0.46 0.32 3.67
N GLY A 7 0.28 -0.32 4.82
CA GLY A 7 -0.93 -0.26 5.61
C GLY A 7 -0.65 0.11 7.06
N ARG A 8 -1.61 0.78 7.69
CA ARG A 8 -1.66 0.95 9.14
C ARG A 8 -3.03 0.56 9.67
N TYR A 9 -3.03 -0.28 10.71
CA TYR A 9 -4.21 -0.68 11.44
C TYR A 9 -3.93 -0.64 12.95
N ASN A 10 -4.80 0.02 13.72
CA ASN A 10 -4.65 0.16 15.17
C ASN A 10 -3.27 0.65 15.67
N GLY A 11 -2.59 1.47 14.86
CA GLY A 11 -1.27 2.03 15.19
C GLY A 11 -0.09 1.23 14.63
N ASP A 12 -0.30 -0.04 14.27
CA ASP A 12 0.73 -0.88 13.69
C ASP A 12 0.83 -0.64 12.19
N THR A 13 2.06 -0.39 11.71
CA THR A 13 2.34 -0.12 10.30
C THR A 13 3.11 -1.29 9.69
N GLU A 14 2.68 -1.76 8.52
CA GLU A 14 3.31 -2.85 7.80
C GLU A 14 3.36 -2.59 6.29
N GLU A 15 4.30 -3.26 5.63
CA GLU A 15 4.34 -3.37 4.17
C GLU A 15 3.40 -4.51 3.78
N LEU A 16 2.37 -4.18 3.00
CA LEU A 16 1.37 -5.15 2.54
C LEU A 16 1.85 -5.83 1.26
N ASP A 17 2.49 -5.08 0.37
CA ASP A 17 2.96 -5.57 -0.92
C ASP A 17 4.01 -4.64 -1.56
N SER A 18 4.61 -5.11 -2.65
CA SER A 18 5.55 -4.33 -3.47
C SER A 18 5.22 -4.45 -4.95
N ALA A 19 5.57 -3.41 -5.73
CA ALA A 19 5.31 -3.37 -7.16
C ALA A 19 6.49 -2.77 -7.93
N ASP A 20 6.67 -3.19 -9.18
CA ASP A 20 7.74 -2.70 -10.04
C ASP A 20 7.36 -1.40 -10.76
N SER A 21 6.09 -1.02 -10.73
CA SER A 21 5.58 0.21 -11.35
C SER A 21 4.56 0.94 -10.49
N GLU A 22 4.45 2.25 -10.70
CA GLU A 22 3.44 3.09 -10.03
C GLU A 22 2.01 2.63 -10.36
N GLN A 23 1.77 2.20 -11.60
CA GLN A 23 0.44 1.76 -12.03
C GLN A 23 0.01 0.48 -11.30
N GLU A 24 0.92 -0.48 -11.17
CA GLU A 24 0.69 -1.71 -10.40
C GLU A 24 0.52 -1.40 -8.91
N ALA A 25 1.33 -0.52 -8.33
CA ALA A 25 1.17 -0.10 -6.94
C ALA A 25 -0.21 0.53 -6.68
N LYS A 26 -0.70 1.39 -7.59
CA LYS A 26 -2.04 1.99 -7.52
C LYS A 26 -3.15 0.95 -7.66
N TYR A 27 -2.97 -0.04 -8.53
CA TYR A 27 -3.91 -1.14 -8.67
C TYR A 27 -4.01 -1.94 -7.36
N LEU A 28 -2.88 -2.38 -6.80
CA LEU A 28 -2.82 -3.09 -5.52
C LEU A 28 -3.43 -2.27 -4.38
N LEU A 29 -3.11 -0.97 -4.28
CA LEU A 29 -3.68 -0.09 -3.27
C LEU A 29 -5.22 -0.06 -3.33
N ASN A 30 -5.81 -0.07 -4.53
CA ASN A 30 -7.26 -0.09 -4.70
C ASN A 30 -7.86 -1.45 -4.32
N GLU A 31 -7.21 -2.56 -4.67
CA GLU A 31 -7.62 -3.90 -4.21
C GLU A 31 -7.64 -3.97 -2.68
N TYR A 32 -6.59 -3.49 -2.01
CA TYR A 32 -6.56 -3.43 -0.55
C TYR A 32 -7.62 -2.49 0.04
N ARG A 33 -7.91 -1.34 -0.59
CA ARG A 33 -8.99 -0.45 -0.15
C ARG A 33 -10.38 -1.07 -0.25
N MET A 34 -10.60 -1.98 -1.19
CA MET A 34 -11.86 -2.72 -1.31
C MET A 34 -11.93 -3.89 -0.33
N ALA A 35 -10.81 -4.60 -0.13
CA ALA A 35 -10.74 -5.75 0.76
C ALA A 35 -10.77 -5.34 2.24
N PHE A 36 -10.12 -4.23 2.59
CA PHE A 36 -9.95 -3.80 3.97
C PHE A 36 -11.00 -2.76 4.36
N GLY A 37 -11.43 -2.82 5.62
CA GLY A 37 -12.43 -1.89 6.15
C GLY A 37 -11.85 -0.50 6.45
N ALA A 38 -12.75 0.47 6.69
CA ALA A 38 -12.41 1.88 6.96
C ALA A 38 -11.48 2.15 8.16
N GLY A 39 -11.13 1.12 8.95
CA GLY A 39 -10.13 1.22 10.02
C GLY A 39 -8.68 1.18 9.53
N TRP A 40 -8.44 0.87 8.25
CA TRP A 40 -7.12 0.84 7.66
C TRP A 40 -6.77 2.19 7.00
N ILE A 41 -5.54 2.65 7.22
CA ILE A 41 -4.93 3.74 6.46
C ILE A 41 -3.96 3.11 5.48
N LEU A 42 -4.14 3.37 4.18
CA LEU A 42 -3.39 2.73 3.10
C LEU A 42 -2.73 3.78 2.19
N TRP A 43 -1.44 3.61 1.88
CA TRP A 43 -0.68 4.52 0.99
C TRP A 43 0.43 3.80 0.22
N ILE A 44 1.05 4.51 -0.73
CA ILE A 44 2.20 4.02 -1.52
C ILE A 44 3.44 4.82 -1.13
N ILE A 45 4.58 4.15 -1.03
CA ILE A 45 5.91 4.78 -0.97
C ILE A 45 6.60 4.57 -2.31
N GLU A 46 7.12 5.66 -2.89
CA GLU A 46 7.89 5.61 -4.14
C GLU A 46 9.31 5.12 -3.89
N PRO A 47 9.92 4.38 -4.83
CA PRO A 47 11.31 3.98 -4.69
C PRO A 47 12.24 5.20 -4.65
N GLY A 48 13.08 5.26 -3.62
CA GLY A 48 14.10 6.31 -3.46
C GLY A 48 13.69 7.49 -2.59
N GLN A 49 12.51 7.44 -1.96
CA GLN A 49 12.21 8.24 -0.76
C GLN A 49 12.82 7.65 0.51
#